data_AF-A0A7Y2G7V9-F1
#
_entry.id   AF-A0A7Y2G7V9-F1
#
_cell.length_a   1.000
_cell.length_b   1.000
_cell.length_c   1.000
_cell.angle_alpha   90.00
_cell.angle_beta   90.00
_cell.angle_gamma   90.00
#
_symmetry.space_group_name_H-M   'P 1'
#
loop_
_entity.id
_entity.type
_entity.pdbx_description
1 polymer ?
#
loop_
_entity_poly.entity_id
_entity_poly.type
_entity_poly.pdbx_seq_one_letter_code
_entity_poly.pdbx_strand_id
1 'polypeptide(L)'
;GTRSRRGDGFIALEASVPWDKPDNPDIAEYTGYGRLELYWRPARGARWPVPGRHGALAVRIPWGARTFFPSVEATWAFGLGEWGEGWLAPRLAVQYFEGFAQNLLDYRERSSSWRIGLVFGE
;
A
#
# COMPACT_ATOMS: atom_id res chain seq x y z
N GLY A 1 1.64 1.42 16.98
CA GLY A 1 1.64 2.37 15.86
C GLY A 1 0.80 3.59 16.17
N THR A 2 1.00 4.70 15.48
CA THR A 2 0.21 5.93 15.58
C THR A 2 -0.51 6.20 14.26
N ARG A 3 -1.79 6.57 14.32
CA ARG A 3 -2.59 6.91 13.13
C ARG A 3 -3.18 8.31 13.31
N SER A 4 -2.97 9.18 12.32
CA SER A 4 -3.56 10.51 12.26
C SER A 4 -4.46 10.62 11.05
N ARG A 5 -5.70 11.08 11.26
CA ARG A 5 -6.70 11.25 10.20
C ARG A 5 -6.97 12.75 10.04
N ARG A 6 -6.94 13.23 8.80
CA ARG A 6 -7.30 14.63 8.49
C ARG A 6 -8.05 14.67 7.17
N GLY A 7 -9.31 15.11 7.21
CA GLY A 7 -10.17 15.17 6.02
C GLY A 7 -10.31 13.79 5.36
N ASP A 8 -10.08 13.74 4.05
CA ASP A 8 -10.28 12.54 3.25
C ASP A 8 -9.07 11.59 3.17
N GLY A 9 -8.14 11.70 4.13
CA GLY A 9 -6.95 10.86 4.18
C GLY A 9 -6.52 10.49 5.59
N PHE A 10 -5.58 9.57 5.67
CA PHE A 10 -4.87 9.28 6.89
C PHE A 10 -3.40 9.00 6.62
N ILE A 11 -2.60 9.23 7.66
CA ILE A 11 -1.21 8.83 7.74
C ILE A 11 -1.12 7.86 8.92
N ALA A 12 -0.55 6.68 8.70
CA ALA A 12 -0.27 5.73 9.76
C ALA A 12 1.23 5.41 9.79
N LEU A 13 1.76 5.37 11.01
CA LEU A 13 3.14 5.04 11.30
C LEU A 13 3.13 3.79 12.19
N GLU A 14 3.70 2.70 11.72
CA GLU A 14 3.83 1.47 12.49
C GLU A 14 5.30 1.10 12.62
N ALA A 15 5.78 1.03 13.85
CA ALA A 15 7.09 0.47 14.15
C ALA A 15 6.94 -1.02 14.51
N SER A 16 7.89 -1.83 14.07
CA SER A 16 7.97 -3.25 14.38
C SER A 16 9.38 -3.60 14.86
N VAL A 17 9.46 -4.47 15.87
CA VAL A 17 10.72 -5.03 16.33
C VAL A 17 10.83 -6.43 15.71
N PRO A 18 11.81 -6.69 14.84
CA PRO A 18 12.02 -8.03 14.32
C PRO A 18 12.45 -8.95 15.47
N TRP A 19 11.65 -9.99 15.72
CA TRP A 19 12.07 -11.13 16.54
C TRP A 19 13.03 -12.03 15.75
N ASP A 20 13.66 -12.99 16.43
CA ASP A 20 14.59 -13.93 15.81
C ASP A 20 13.94 -14.71 14.66
N LYS A 21 14.65 -14.81 13.52
CA LYS A 21 14.18 -15.43 12.27
C LYS A 21 15.31 -16.27 11.68
N PRO A 22 15.50 -17.51 12.17
CA PRO A 22 16.67 -18.33 11.81
C PRO A 22 16.77 -18.63 10.31
N ASP A 23 15.65 -18.77 9.60
CA ASP A 23 15.64 -19.05 8.16
C ASP A 23 16.04 -17.82 7.32
N ASN A 24 15.78 -16.61 7.83
CA ASN A 24 16.06 -15.35 7.15
C ASN A 24 16.59 -14.31 8.15
N PRO A 25 17.82 -14.48 8.65
CA PRO A 25 18.35 -13.69 9.77
C PRO A 25 18.51 -12.20 9.42
N ASP A 26 18.65 -11.88 8.14
CA ASP A 26 18.85 -10.55 7.58
C ASP A 26 17.58 -9.94 6.99
N ILE A 27 16.41 -10.60 7.11
CA ILE A 27 15.18 -10.12 6.46
C ILE A 27 14.76 -8.71 6.86
N ALA A 28 15.09 -8.28 8.09
CA ALA A 28 14.81 -6.93 8.56
C ALA A 28 15.53 -5.83 7.76
N GLU A 29 16.66 -6.15 7.10
CA GLU A 29 17.34 -5.23 6.19
C GLU A 29 16.50 -4.93 4.93
N TYR A 30 15.61 -5.86 4.55
CA TYR A 30 14.81 -5.82 3.33
C TYR A 30 13.32 -5.51 3.58
N THR A 31 12.78 -5.88 4.74
CA THR A 31 11.39 -5.56 5.14
C THR A 31 11.30 -4.28 5.97
N GLY A 32 12.42 -3.80 6.50
CA GLY A 32 12.46 -2.67 7.43
C GLY A 32 12.01 -3.02 8.86
N TYR A 33 12.03 -1.99 9.71
CA TYR A 33 11.67 -1.99 11.15
C TYR A 33 10.33 -1.29 11.39
N GLY A 34 9.54 -1.13 10.34
CA GLY A 34 8.27 -0.42 10.39
C GLY A 34 7.80 -0.01 9.01
N ARG A 35 6.63 0.62 8.96
CA ARG A 35 5.98 1.07 7.74
C ARG A 35 5.25 2.40 7.91
N LEU A 36 5.40 3.24 6.89
CA LEU A 36 4.59 4.42 6.65
C LEU A 36 3.46 4.03 5.72
N GLU A 37 2.23 4.29 6.13
CA GLU A 37 1.07 4.14 5.26
C GLU A 37 0.43 5.50 5.05
N LEU A 38 0.29 5.87 3.78
CA LEU A 38 -0.41 7.06 3.33
C LEU A 38 -1.67 6.61 2.62
N TYR A 39 -2.79 7.16 3.04
CA TYR A 39 -4.07 6.93 2.39
C TYR A 39 -4.72 8.25 2.05
N TRP A 40 -5.26 8.33 0.84
CA TRP A 40 -6.00 9.48 0.37
C TRP A 40 -7.16 9.05 -0.52
N ARG A 41 -8.36 9.56 -0.23
CA ARG A 41 -9.57 9.32 -1.01
C ARG A 41 -10.29 10.65 -1.21
N PRO A 42 -10.18 11.34 -2.35
CA PRO A 42 -10.83 12.62 -2.57
C PRO A 42 -12.31 12.68 -2.17
N ALA A 43 -12.72 13.83 -1.62
CA ALA A 43 -14.11 14.12 -1.33
C ALA A 43 -15.06 13.79 -2.50
N ARG A 44 -16.27 13.36 -2.16
CA ARG A 44 -17.36 13.19 -3.14
C ARG A 44 -17.57 14.54 -3.86
N GLY A 45 -17.41 14.54 -5.19
CA GLY A 45 -17.57 15.74 -6.03
C GLY A 45 -16.26 16.38 -6.53
N ALA A 46 -15.08 15.88 -6.14
CA ALA A 46 -13.83 16.27 -6.77
C ALA A 46 -13.88 15.98 -8.28
N ARG A 47 -13.49 16.96 -9.13
CA ARG A 47 -13.41 16.75 -10.58
C ARG A 47 -12.25 15.80 -10.86
N TRP A 48 -12.59 14.56 -11.22
CA TRP A 48 -11.62 13.58 -11.67
C TRP A 48 -11.38 13.69 -13.18
N PRO A 49 -10.18 13.30 -13.67
CA PRO A 49 -9.95 13.12 -15.10
C PRO A 49 -10.88 12.04 -15.71
N VAL A 50 -11.47 11.17 -14.88
CA VAL A 50 -12.51 10.21 -15.28
C VAL A 50 -13.82 10.54 -14.57
N PRO A 51 -14.85 11.05 -15.27
CA PRO A 51 -16.13 11.41 -14.68
C PRO A 51 -16.80 10.22 -13.97
N GLY A 52 -17.40 10.46 -12.79
CA GLY A 52 -18.23 9.48 -12.07
C GLY A 52 -17.48 8.40 -11.29
N ARG A 53 -16.15 8.45 -11.19
CA ARG A 53 -15.36 7.45 -10.45
C ARG A 53 -14.64 8.06 -9.26
N HIS A 54 -14.83 7.47 -8.09
CA HIS A 54 -14.08 7.80 -6.89
C HIS A 54 -12.83 6.91 -6.83
N GLY A 55 -11.66 7.54 -6.81
CA GLY A 55 -10.38 6.87 -6.59
C GLY A 55 -9.94 6.90 -5.13
N ALA A 56 -9.21 5.88 -4.69
CA ALA A 56 -8.43 5.91 -3.45
C ALA A 56 -6.99 5.52 -3.77
N LEU A 57 -6.04 6.26 -3.21
CA LEU A 57 -4.61 5.97 -3.27
C LEU A 57 -4.15 5.50 -1.89
N ALA A 58 -3.49 4.35 -1.86
CA ALA A 58 -2.76 3.85 -0.71
C ALA A 58 -1.28 3.71 -1.09
N VAL A 59 -0.39 4.25 -0.27
CA VAL A 59 1.06 4.08 -0.44
C VAL A 59 1.61 3.49 0.85
N ARG A 60 2.36 2.39 0.72
CA ARG A 60 3.05 1.72 1.81
C ARG A 60 4.56 1.79 1.58
N ILE A 61 5.28 2.30 2.57
CA ILE A 61 6.72 2.49 2.51
C ILE A 61 7.32 1.94 3.81
N PRO A 62 7.90 0.72 3.79
CA PRO A 62 8.69 0.27 4.92
C PRO A 62 9.90 1.19 5.13
N TRP A 63 10.42 1.30 6.36
CA TRP A 63 11.69 1.98 6.62
C TRP A 63 12.70 1.05 7.27
N GLY A 64 13.95 1.14 6.83
CA GLY A 64 15.06 0.35 7.36
C GLY A 64 16.15 1.24 7.95
N ALA A 65 16.94 0.70 8.89
CA ALA A 65 18.09 1.42 9.44
C ALA A 65 19.21 1.60 8.39
N ARG A 66 19.42 0.61 7.53
CA ARG A 66 20.50 0.57 6.52
C ARG A 66 20.00 1.00 5.14
N THR A 67 18.86 0.48 4.73
CA THR A 67 18.14 0.91 3.53
C THR A 67 16.94 1.73 3.98
N PHE A 68 17.03 3.06 3.87
CA PHE A 68 16.05 3.97 4.48
C PHE A 68 14.62 3.67 4.02
N PHE A 69 14.44 3.29 2.75
CA PHE A 69 13.19 2.79 2.18
C PHE A 69 13.49 1.57 1.30
N PRO A 70 13.37 0.33 1.82
CA PRO A 70 13.73 -0.87 1.06
C PRO A 70 12.71 -1.21 -0.02
N SER A 71 11.48 -0.71 0.09
CA SER A 71 10.49 -0.82 -0.97
C SER A 71 9.44 0.28 -0.89
N VAL A 72 8.69 0.42 -1.97
CA VAL A 72 7.48 1.22 -2.07
C VAL A 72 6.41 0.40 -2.76
N GLU A 73 5.20 0.46 -2.23
CA GLU A 73 4.02 -0.10 -2.85
C GLU A 73 2.95 0.98 -2.94
N ALA A 74 2.41 1.21 -4.13
CA ALA A 74 1.34 2.16 -4.37
C ALA A 74 0.17 1.44 -5.02
N THR A 75 -1.02 1.56 -4.44
CA THR A 75 -2.26 1.02 -5.00
C THR A 75 -3.23 2.15 -5.24
N TRP A 76 -3.70 2.25 -6.48
CA TRP A 76 -4.79 3.13 -6.86
C TRP A 76 -6.01 2.29 -7.21
N ALA A 77 -7.09 2.40 -6.43
CA ALA A 77 -8.36 1.73 -6.69
C ALA A 77 -9.45 2.71 -7.13
N PHE A 78 -10.29 2.32 -8.09
CA PHE A 78 -11.42 3.08 -8.62
C PHE A 78 -12.70 2.28 -8.53
N GLY A 79 -13.79 2.89 -8.09
CA GLY A 79 -15.12 2.28 -8.18
C GLY A 79 -15.55 2.03 -9.63
N LEU A 80 -16.13 0.85 -9.88
CA LEU A 80 -16.62 0.45 -11.20
C LEU A 80 -18.08 0.87 -11.50
N GLY A 81 -18.64 1.82 -10.74
CA GLY A 81 -20.02 2.31 -10.92
C GLY A 81 -21.02 1.64 -9.97
N GLU A 82 -22.31 1.66 -10.31
CA GLU A 82 -23.48 1.30 -9.48
C GLU A 82 -23.60 -0.19 -9.08
N TRP A 83 -22.49 -0.91 -8.91
CA TRP A 83 -22.48 -2.32 -8.46
C TRP A 83 -22.69 -2.44 -6.93
N GLY A 84 -23.52 -1.55 -6.39
CA GLY A 84 -23.84 -1.46 -4.95
C GLY A 84 -22.80 -0.69 -4.12
N GLU A 85 -23.24 -0.20 -2.96
CA GLU A 85 -22.36 0.22 -1.87
C GLU A 85 -22.16 -0.98 -0.93
N GLY A 86 -20.92 -1.26 -0.49
CA GLY A 86 -20.62 -2.33 0.46
C GLY A 86 -19.35 -3.13 0.13
N TRP A 87 -19.02 -4.09 1.00
CA TRP A 87 -17.78 -4.89 0.94
C TRP A 87 -17.63 -5.75 -0.32
N LEU A 88 -18.71 -5.96 -1.09
CA LEU A 88 -18.72 -6.71 -2.34
C LEU A 88 -18.57 -5.84 -3.59
N ALA A 89 -18.59 -4.51 -3.46
CA ALA A 89 -18.50 -3.62 -4.61
C ALA A 89 -17.09 -3.71 -5.25
N PRO A 90 -16.97 -4.20 -6.50
CA PRO A 90 -15.68 -4.39 -7.12
C PRO A 90 -15.05 -3.03 -7.44
N ARG A 91 -13.78 -2.87 -7.09
CA ARG A 91 -12.96 -1.72 -7.47
C ARG A 91 -11.86 -2.19 -8.42
N LEU A 92 -11.67 -1.50 -9.53
CA LEU A 92 -10.50 -1.71 -10.38
C LEU A 92 -9.29 -1.12 -9.70
N ALA A 93 -8.25 -1.90 -9.48
CA ALA A 93 -7.01 -1.46 -8.86
C ALA A 93 -5.84 -1.56 -9.83
N VAL A 94 -4.99 -0.54 -9.80
CA VAL A 94 -3.64 -0.57 -10.36
C VAL A 94 -2.68 -0.53 -9.18
N GLN A 95 -1.81 -1.52 -9.08
CA GLN A 95 -0.78 -1.62 -8.05
C GLN A 95 0.59 -1.52 -8.69
N TYR A 96 1.44 -0.67 -8.12
CA TYR A 96 2.86 -0.56 -8.41
C TYR A 96 3.64 -1.04 -7.19
N PHE A 97 4.70 -1.81 -7.43
CA PHE A 97 5.68 -2.18 -6.42
C PHE A 97 7.08 -1.95 -6.99
N GLU A 98 7.96 -1.41 -6.16
CA GLU A 98 9.40 -1.36 -6.43
C GLU A 98 10.18 -1.59 -5.14
N GLY A 99 11.21 -2.44 -5.21
CA GLY A 99 12.14 -2.65 -4.12
C GLY A 99 12.33 -4.13 -3.77
N PHE A 100 12.60 -4.39 -2.50
CA PHE A 100 12.88 -5.72 -1.95
C PHE A 100 11.67 -6.30 -1.20
N ALA A 101 11.74 -7.59 -0.86
CA ALA A 101 10.73 -8.27 -0.05
C ALA A 101 9.30 -8.21 -0.62
N GLN A 102 9.17 -8.29 -1.95
CA GLN A 102 7.87 -8.42 -2.59
C GLN A 102 7.15 -9.70 -2.18
N ASN A 103 7.93 -10.76 -1.99
CA ASN A 103 7.51 -12.04 -1.45
C ASN A 103 8.62 -12.56 -0.52
N LEU A 104 8.33 -13.60 0.26
CA LEU A 104 9.28 -14.13 1.25
C LEU A 104 10.41 -14.97 0.63
N LEU A 105 10.17 -15.59 -0.52
CA LEU A 105 11.16 -16.46 -1.18
C LEU A 105 12.30 -15.61 -1.77
N ASP A 106 11.94 -14.51 -2.44
CA ASP A 106 12.86 -13.65 -3.18
C ASP A 106 13.10 -12.34 -2.43
N TYR A 107 13.10 -12.37 -1.08
CA TYR A 107 13.09 -11.14 -0.30
C TYR A 107 14.36 -10.27 -0.47
N ARG A 108 15.48 -10.89 -0.86
CA ARG A 108 16.74 -10.22 -1.16
C ARG A 108 16.81 -9.68 -2.59
N GLU A 109 15.88 -10.08 -3.46
CA GLU A 109 15.87 -9.66 -4.85
C GLU A 109 15.13 -8.33 -5.00
N ARG A 110 15.73 -7.40 -5.74
CA ARG A 110 15.07 -6.15 -6.08
C ARG A 110 14.21 -6.38 -7.32
N SER A 111 12.92 -6.08 -7.22
CA SER A 111 11.98 -6.18 -8.34
C SER A 111 11.21 -4.87 -8.56
N SER A 112 10.63 -4.75 -9.74
CA SER A 112 9.66 -3.72 -10.09
C SER A 112 8.51 -4.39 -10.82
N SER A 113 7.28 -4.07 -10.46
CA SER A 113 6.11 -4.70 -11.08
C SER A 113 4.90 -3.78 -11.10
N TRP A 114 4.12 -3.91 -12.17
CA TRP A 114 2.79 -3.34 -12.31
C TRP A 114 1.75 -4.44 -12.34
N ARG A 115 0.66 -4.27 -11.59
CA ARG A 115 -0.46 -5.19 -11.55
C ARG A 115 -1.76 -4.43 -11.75
N ILE A 116 -2.67 -5.05 -12.48
CA ILE A 116 -4.03 -4.54 -12.67
C ILE A 116 -4.97 -5.67 -12.27
N GLY A 117 -5.96 -5.38 -11.43
CA GLY A 117 -6.87 -6.38 -10.93
C GLY A 117 -8.12 -5.78 -10.28
N LEU A 118 -8.98 -6.66 -9.76
CA LEU A 118 -10.13 -6.25 -8.96
C LEU A 118 -9.80 -6.40 -7.48
N VAL A 119 -10.21 -5.42 -6.68
CA VAL A 119 -10.13 -5.47 -5.22
C VAL A 119 -11.54 -5.32 -4.63
N PHE A 120 -11.76 -6.01 -3.52
CA PHE A 120 -13.02 -6.07 -2.77
C PHE A 120 -12.77 -5.60 -1.33
N GLY A 121 -13.82 -5.17 -0.62
CA GLY A 121 -13.73 -4.63 0.75
C GLY A 121 -13.65 -3.11 0.78
N GLU A 122 -13.44 -2.51 1.97
CA GLU A 122 -13.10 -1.09 2.17
C GLU A 122 -11.60 -0.90 2.37
#